data_AF-A0AAE3A4I7-F1
#
_entry.id   AF-A0AAE3A4I7-F1
#
_cell.length_a   1.000
_cell.length_b   1.000
_cell.length_c   1.000
_cell.angle_alpha   90.00
_cell.angle_beta   90.00
_cell.angle_gamma   90.00
#
_symmetry.space_group_name_H-M   'P 1'
#
loop_
_entity.id
_entity.type
_entity.pdbx_description
1 polymer ?
#
loop_
_entity_poly.entity_id
_entity_poly.type
_entity_poly.pdbx_seq_one_letter_code
_entity_poly.pdbx_strand_id
1 'polypeptide(L)'
;MNVIDIMKRPAAYASGYENIPGEEQNRAKQLCWEYNRTAPKEQQKRREILQELLGTCHPMTGIEPDFHCDYGFNIHTHGLTVINYNCVILDTSPVNIGAGAFIAPGVCLACSGHAVDLGQRSQGIGTSAPITLEENVWIGANTTVCGGVTIGAGSVIGAGSVVTHDIPAGVIAAGVPCRVIRPITEKDKIRPEDILF
;
A
#
# COMPACT_ATOMS: atom_id res chain seq x y z
N MET A 1 -7.92 -25.59 -0.59
CA MET A 1 -7.75 -24.16 -0.28
C MET A 1 -8.20 -23.41 -1.51
N ASN A 2 -9.21 -22.54 -1.42
CA ASN A 2 -9.70 -21.80 -2.58
C ASN A 2 -8.67 -20.68 -2.94
N VAL A 3 -8.83 -20.05 -4.10
CA VAL A 3 -7.87 -19.00 -4.54
C VAL A 3 -7.81 -17.81 -3.56
N ILE A 4 -8.95 -17.42 -2.99
CA ILE A 4 -9.04 -16.31 -2.03
C ILE A 4 -8.26 -16.61 -0.75
N ASP A 5 -8.34 -17.85 -0.24
CA ASP A 5 -7.57 -18.29 0.93
C ASP A 5 -6.06 -18.22 0.67
N ILE A 6 -5.62 -18.54 -0.56
CA ILE A 6 -4.21 -18.41 -0.97
C ILE A 6 -3.82 -16.93 -1.00
N MET A 7 -4.66 -16.09 -1.58
CA MET A 7 -4.40 -14.65 -1.70
C MET A 7 -4.33 -13.92 -0.36
N LYS A 8 -5.06 -14.40 0.66
CA LYS A 8 -5.10 -13.80 1.99
C LYS A 8 -3.96 -14.25 2.91
N ARG A 9 -3.17 -15.25 2.49
CA ARG A 9 -2.09 -15.78 3.32
C ARG A 9 -0.91 -14.78 3.37
N PRO A 10 -0.20 -14.68 4.50
CA PRO A 10 0.99 -13.83 4.62
C PRO A 10 2.23 -14.52 4.02
N ALA A 11 2.12 -15.05 2.80
CA ALA A 11 3.22 -15.74 2.14
C ALA A 11 3.14 -15.58 0.62
N ALA A 12 4.32 -15.41 0.02
CA ALA A 12 4.46 -15.29 -1.43
C ALA A 12 3.89 -16.51 -2.17
N TYR A 13 3.42 -16.29 -3.39
CA TYR A 13 2.93 -17.34 -4.26
C TYR A 13 3.12 -16.97 -5.74
N ALA A 14 3.05 -17.98 -6.59
CA ALA A 14 2.92 -17.82 -8.03
C ALA A 14 1.51 -18.22 -8.45
N SER A 15 0.97 -17.55 -9.47
CA SER A 15 -0.36 -17.82 -10.01
C SER A 15 -0.29 -18.01 -11.52
N GLY A 16 -1.19 -18.84 -12.05
CA GLY A 16 -1.49 -18.86 -13.48
C GLY A 16 -2.63 -17.90 -13.81
N TYR A 17 -2.76 -17.54 -15.09
CA TYR A 17 -3.77 -16.59 -15.56
C TYR A 17 -5.22 -17.08 -15.43
N GLU A 18 -5.47 -18.39 -15.52
CA GLU A 18 -6.82 -18.95 -15.67
C GLU A 18 -7.69 -18.92 -14.40
N ASN A 19 -7.10 -18.66 -13.23
CA ASN A 19 -7.78 -18.79 -11.93
C ASN A 19 -7.90 -17.46 -11.17
N ILE A 20 -8.04 -16.34 -11.90
CA ILE A 20 -8.16 -15.02 -11.28
C ILE A 20 -9.60 -14.82 -10.75
N PRO A 21 -9.78 -14.48 -9.46
CA PRO A 21 -11.10 -14.17 -8.89
C PRO A 21 -11.68 -12.86 -9.46
N GLY A 22 -12.34 -12.97 -10.61
CA GLY A 22 -12.81 -11.82 -11.39
C GLY A 22 -14.02 -11.10 -10.79
N GLU A 23 -14.90 -11.82 -10.07
CA GLU A 23 -16.06 -11.21 -9.40
C GLU A 23 -15.60 -10.25 -8.30
N GLU A 24 -14.61 -10.66 -7.50
CA GLU A 24 -14.02 -9.88 -6.43
C GLU A 24 -13.26 -8.65 -6.97
N GLN A 25 -12.52 -8.81 -8.07
CA GLN A 25 -11.89 -7.67 -8.74
C GLN A 25 -12.92 -6.65 -9.24
N ASN A 26 -14.01 -7.12 -9.85
CA ASN A 26 -15.06 -6.25 -10.36
C ASN A 26 -15.78 -5.52 -9.22
N ARG A 27 -16.02 -6.20 -8.09
CA ARG A 27 -16.55 -5.57 -6.87
C ARG A 27 -15.64 -4.44 -6.38
N ALA A 28 -14.33 -4.70 -6.27
CA ALA A 28 -13.37 -3.70 -5.82
C ALA A 28 -13.32 -2.48 -6.77
N LYS A 29 -13.30 -2.73 -8.09
CA LYS A 29 -13.34 -1.68 -9.12
C LYS A 29 -14.60 -0.83 -9.04
N GLN A 30 -15.76 -1.45 -8.83
CA GLN A 30 -17.02 -0.74 -8.65
C GLN A 30 -16.98 0.17 -7.42
N LEU A 31 -16.54 -0.35 -6.26
CA LEU A 31 -16.41 0.43 -5.04
C LEU A 31 -15.39 1.58 -5.17
N CYS A 32 -14.25 1.36 -5.82
CA CYS A 32 -13.28 2.42 -6.12
C CYS A 32 -13.91 3.51 -7.01
N TRP A 33 -14.66 3.11 -8.06
CA TRP A 33 -15.34 4.05 -8.94
C TRP A 33 -16.36 4.91 -8.19
N GLU A 34 -17.15 4.32 -7.29
CA GLU A 34 -18.10 5.05 -6.45
C GLU A 34 -17.38 5.98 -5.48
N TYR A 35 -16.32 5.50 -4.84
CA TYR A 35 -15.50 6.27 -3.90
C TYR A 35 -14.93 7.53 -4.55
N ASN A 36 -14.30 7.36 -5.72
CA ASN A 36 -13.62 8.42 -6.45
C ASN A 36 -14.58 9.51 -6.98
N ARG A 37 -15.89 9.22 -7.00
CA ARG A 37 -16.94 10.17 -7.42
C ARG A 37 -17.67 10.83 -6.25
N THR A 38 -17.23 10.61 -5.01
CA THR A 38 -17.85 11.25 -3.83
C THR A 38 -17.48 12.74 -3.74
N ALA A 39 -18.46 13.58 -3.44
CA ALA A 39 -18.26 15.01 -3.20
C ALA A 39 -17.51 15.25 -1.88
N PRO A 40 -16.82 16.41 -1.71
CA PRO A 40 -16.00 16.67 -0.51
C PRO A 40 -16.73 16.58 0.84
N LYS A 41 -18.06 16.78 0.86
CA LYS A 41 -18.88 16.70 2.08
C LYS A 41 -19.47 15.32 2.36
N GLU A 42 -19.32 14.35 1.46
CA GLU A 42 -19.88 12.99 1.60
C GLU A 42 -19.00 12.07 2.47
N GLN A 43 -18.53 12.56 3.62
CA GLN A 43 -17.58 11.84 4.47
C GLN A 43 -18.14 10.53 5.04
N GLN A 44 -19.45 10.49 5.32
CA GLN A 44 -20.10 9.26 5.80
C GLN A 44 -20.11 8.18 4.72
N LYS A 45 -20.51 8.53 3.49
CA LYS A 45 -20.49 7.63 2.34
C LYS A 45 -19.10 7.11 2.02
N ARG A 46 -18.08 7.98 2.10
CA ARG A 46 -16.67 7.58 1.97
C ARG A 46 -16.29 6.48 2.98
N ARG A 47 -16.65 6.66 4.26
CA ARG A 47 -16.38 5.67 5.31
C ARG A 47 -17.08 4.34 5.03
N GLU A 48 -18.35 4.36 4.63
CA GLU A 48 -19.12 3.16 4.33
C GLU A 48 -18.48 2.36 3.18
N ILE A 49 -18.10 3.03 2.10
CA ILE A 49 -17.43 2.39 0.95
C ILE A 49 -16.08 1.79 1.37
N LEU A 50 -15.26 2.51 2.16
CA LEU A 50 -13.97 1.98 2.61
C LEU A 50 -14.13 0.79 3.56
N GLN A 51 -15.13 0.80 4.44
CA GLN A 51 -15.44 -0.33 5.32
C GLN A 51 -15.88 -1.58 4.55
N GLU A 52 -16.56 -1.39 3.42
CA GLU A 52 -16.95 -2.49 2.54
C GLU A 52 -15.81 -2.97 1.64
N LEU A 53 -14.94 -2.05 1.20
CA LEU A 53 -13.85 -2.32 0.27
C LEU A 53 -12.67 -3.03 0.95
N LEU A 54 -12.20 -2.51 2.08
CA LEU A 54 -10.95 -2.94 2.71
C LEU A 54 -11.15 -4.17 3.59
N GLY A 55 -10.12 -5.02 3.68
CA GLY A 55 -10.15 -6.21 4.54
C GLY A 55 -10.18 -5.85 6.03
N THR A 56 -9.46 -4.81 6.40
CA THR A 56 -9.54 -4.19 7.73
C THR A 56 -9.43 -2.69 7.56
N CYS A 57 -10.44 -1.95 8.02
CA CYS A 57 -10.49 -0.49 7.93
C CYS A 57 -10.64 0.09 9.33
N HIS A 58 -9.55 0.58 9.91
CA HIS A 58 -9.62 1.28 11.20
C HIS A 58 -10.43 2.60 11.06
N PRO A 59 -11.20 3.05 12.08
CA PRO A 59 -12.03 4.26 12.00
C PRO A 59 -11.27 5.57 11.66
N MET A 60 -9.96 5.59 11.94
CA MET A 60 -9.06 6.71 11.64
C MET A 60 -8.36 6.56 10.28
N THR A 61 -8.88 5.71 9.39
CA THR A 61 -8.39 5.59 8.02
C THR A 61 -8.95 6.72 7.17
N GLY A 62 -8.07 7.55 6.62
CA GLY A 62 -8.39 8.56 5.62
C GLY A 62 -7.69 8.21 4.31
N ILE A 63 -8.47 8.07 3.23
CA ILE A 63 -7.93 7.91 1.88
C ILE A 63 -8.48 9.05 1.03
N GLU A 64 -7.63 9.83 0.40
CA GLU A 64 -8.09 10.81 -0.57
C GLU A 64 -8.65 10.12 -1.82
N PRO A 65 -9.67 10.70 -2.49
CA PRO A 65 -10.19 10.19 -3.76
C PRO A 65 -9.11 10.05 -4.85
N ASP A 66 -9.48 9.39 -5.94
CA ASP A 66 -8.58 8.90 -7.00
C ASP A 66 -7.71 7.71 -6.55
N PHE A 67 -8.25 6.89 -5.66
CA PHE A 67 -7.65 5.65 -5.16
C PHE A 67 -8.02 4.44 -6.02
N HIS A 68 -7.07 3.53 -6.22
CA HIS A 68 -7.30 2.28 -6.97
C HIS A 68 -6.67 1.08 -6.26
N CYS A 69 -7.36 -0.06 -6.28
CA CYS A 69 -6.81 -1.35 -5.85
C CYS A 69 -7.33 -2.52 -6.69
N ASP A 70 -6.68 -3.69 -6.57
CA ASP A 70 -7.08 -4.89 -7.31
C ASP A 70 -8.32 -5.55 -6.67
N TYR A 71 -8.33 -5.69 -5.33
CA TYR A 71 -9.32 -6.48 -4.59
C TYR A 71 -9.89 -5.78 -3.36
N GLY A 72 -9.13 -4.86 -2.74
CA GLY A 72 -9.48 -4.16 -1.50
C GLY A 72 -9.41 -5.04 -0.25
N PHE A 73 -9.91 -6.28 -0.31
CA PHE A 73 -10.02 -7.16 0.86
C PHE A 73 -8.66 -7.58 1.46
N ASN A 74 -7.55 -7.35 0.76
CA ASN A 74 -6.20 -7.65 1.22
C ASN A 74 -5.49 -6.41 1.79
N ILE A 75 -6.16 -5.27 1.83
CA ILE A 75 -5.64 -4.03 2.41
C ILE A 75 -6.11 -3.92 3.85
N HIS A 76 -5.17 -3.79 4.77
CA HIS A 76 -5.43 -3.76 6.21
C HIS A 76 -4.81 -2.52 6.84
N THR A 77 -5.65 -1.66 7.44
CA THR A 77 -5.20 -0.49 8.20
C THR A 77 -5.46 -0.71 9.70
N HIS A 78 -4.44 -0.48 10.53
CA HIS A 78 -4.47 -0.83 11.95
C HIS A 78 -4.47 0.38 12.91
N GLY A 79 -4.72 1.59 12.42
CA GLY A 79 -4.77 2.78 13.26
C GLY A 79 -5.09 4.05 12.48
N LEU A 80 -4.51 5.17 12.90
CA LEU A 80 -4.49 6.37 12.05
C LEU A 80 -3.69 6.05 10.79
N THR A 81 -4.32 6.16 9.63
CA THR A 81 -3.66 5.95 8.34
C THR A 81 -4.13 7.02 7.39
N VAL A 82 -3.19 7.69 6.72
CA VAL A 82 -3.50 8.71 5.71
C VAL A 82 -2.91 8.27 4.39
N ILE A 83 -3.74 8.09 3.38
CA ILE A 83 -3.34 7.80 2.00
C ILE A 83 -3.80 8.96 1.13
N ASN A 84 -2.85 9.61 0.47
CA ASN A 84 -3.12 10.82 -0.30
C ASN A 84 -3.52 10.50 -1.76
N TYR A 85 -3.81 11.52 -2.57
CA TYR A 85 -4.38 11.38 -3.91
C TYR A 85 -3.59 10.44 -4.83
N ASN A 86 -4.29 9.82 -5.78
CA ASN A 86 -3.70 9.05 -6.88
C ASN A 86 -2.85 7.83 -6.45
N CYS A 87 -3.09 7.28 -5.25
CA CYS A 87 -2.40 6.07 -4.81
C CYS A 87 -3.00 4.81 -5.47
N VAL A 88 -2.14 3.85 -5.76
CA VAL A 88 -2.50 2.53 -6.32
C VAL A 88 -1.97 1.44 -5.40
N ILE A 89 -2.82 0.49 -5.02
CA ILE A 89 -2.43 -0.67 -4.20
C ILE A 89 -2.83 -1.96 -4.95
N LEU A 90 -1.85 -2.65 -5.53
CA LEU A 90 -2.07 -3.91 -6.25
C LEU A 90 -2.08 -5.08 -5.26
N ASP A 91 -3.16 -5.21 -4.49
CA ASP A 91 -3.31 -6.10 -3.32
C ASP A 91 -3.63 -7.57 -3.66
N THR A 92 -2.90 -8.14 -4.61
CA THR A 92 -2.96 -9.60 -4.89
C THR A 92 -2.46 -10.46 -3.71
N SER A 93 -1.73 -9.87 -2.77
CA SER A 93 -1.35 -10.41 -1.46
C SER A 93 -1.67 -9.39 -0.37
N PRO A 94 -1.62 -9.77 0.93
CA PRO A 94 -1.91 -8.84 2.02
C PRO A 94 -0.96 -7.62 2.01
N VAL A 95 -1.54 -6.44 2.17
CA VAL A 95 -0.86 -5.16 2.40
C VAL A 95 -1.25 -4.69 3.80
N ASN A 96 -0.33 -4.87 4.76
CA ASN A 96 -0.55 -4.47 6.14
C ASN A 96 0.03 -3.07 6.36
N ILE A 97 -0.81 -2.16 6.85
CA ILE A 97 -0.44 -0.76 7.09
C ILE A 97 -0.63 -0.46 8.58
N GLY A 98 0.49 -0.25 9.27
CA GLY A 98 0.56 0.04 10.69
C GLY A 98 -0.10 1.37 11.08
N ALA A 99 -0.34 1.53 12.38
CA ALA A 99 -0.87 2.77 12.94
C ALA A 99 0.13 3.93 12.75
N GLY A 100 -0.39 5.12 12.48
CA GLY A 100 0.41 6.32 12.25
C GLY A 100 1.07 6.38 10.87
N ALA A 101 0.69 5.51 9.93
CA ALA A 101 1.28 5.52 8.59
C ALA A 101 0.75 6.68 7.72
N PHE A 102 1.65 7.38 7.05
CA PHE A 102 1.34 8.44 6.09
C PHE A 102 1.89 8.08 4.71
N ILE A 103 1.03 8.05 3.71
CA ILE A 103 1.34 7.68 2.34
C ILE A 103 1.02 8.89 1.45
N ALA A 104 2.07 9.50 0.90
CA ALA A 104 1.97 10.71 0.08
C ALA A 104 1.38 10.41 -1.32
N PRO A 105 1.05 11.44 -2.12
CA PRO A 105 0.37 11.24 -3.40
C PRO A 105 1.16 10.38 -4.39
N GLY A 106 0.44 9.64 -5.24
CA GLY A 106 1.02 8.87 -6.34
C GLY A 106 1.82 7.64 -5.91
N VAL A 107 1.72 7.21 -4.65
CA VAL A 107 2.42 6.01 -4.19
C VAL A 107 1.79 4.75 -4.79
N CYS A 108 2.65 3.82 -5.21
CA CYS A 108 2.26 2.49 -5.68
C CYS A 108 2.77 1.42 -4.71
N LEU A 109 1.87 0.65 -4.11
CA LEU A 109 2.21 -0.55 -3.35
C LEU A 109 1.87 -1.77 -4.22
N ALA A 110 2.89 -2.45 -4.74
CA ALA A 110 2.73 -3.46 -5.78
C ALA A 110 3.08 -4.85 -5.26
N CYS A 111 2.12 -5.56 -4.64
CA CYS A 111 2.32 -6.97 -4.31
C CYS A 111 2.50 -7.83 -5.56
N SER A 112 1.80 -7.48 -6.64
CA SER A 112 1.80 -8.22 -7.90
C SER A 112 3.09 -8.02 -8.71
N GLY A 113 3.45 -9.07 -9.42
CA GLY A 113 4.52 -9.10 -10.42
C GLY A 113 4.29 -10.22 -11.42
N HIS A 114 5.27 -10.44 -12.29
CA HIS A 114 5.24 -11.50 -13.29
C HIS A 114 6.53 -12.31 -13.25
N ALA A 115 6.46 -13.54 -13.75
CA ALA A 115 7.66 -14.33 -13.98
C ALA A 115 8.68 -13.54 -14.81
N VAL A 116 9.95 -13.59 -14.40
CA VAL A 116 11.06 -12.94 -15.11
C VAL A 116 11.41 -13.71 -16.38
N ASP A 117 11.31 -15.04 -16.34
CA ASP A 117 11.47 -15.89 -17.52
C ASP A 117 10.41 -15.57 -18.57
N LEU A 118 10.84 -15.42 -19.83
CA LEU A 118 9.98 -15.05 -20.94
C LEU A 118 8.93 -16.13 -21.24
N GLY A 119 9.32 -17.41 -21.20
CA GLY A 119 8.42 -18.53 -21.47
C GLY A 119 7.30 -18.59 -20.44
N GLN A 120 7.66 -18.54 -19.16
CA GLN A 120 6.70 -18.49 -18.06
C GLN A 120 5.80 -17.25 -18.11
N ARG A 121 6.37 -16.07 -18.37
CA ARG A 121 5.57 -14.84 -18.48
C ARG A 121 4.59 -14.88 -19.64
N SER A 122 4.98 -15.47 -20.78
CA SER A 122 4.09 -15.64 -21.94
C SER A 122 2.91 -16.58 -21.67
N GLN A 123 3.05 -17.46 -20.67
CA GLN A 123 1.97 -18.32 -20.18
C GLN A 123 1.09 -17.61 -19.12
N GLY A 124 1.34 -16.32 -18.85
CA GLY A 124 0.60 -15.54 -17.88
C GLY A 124 0.93 -15.88 -16.43
N ILE A 125 2.13 -16.42 -16.15
CA ILE A 125 2.54 -16.71 -14.78
C ILE A 125 2.83 -15.39 -14.03
N GLY A 126 2.03 -15.15 -13.00
CA GLY A 126 2.16 -14.05 -12.05
C GLY A 126 2.90 -14.47 -10.78
N THR A 127 3.40 -13.48 -10.05
CA THR A 127 3.93 -13.63 -8.70
C THR A 127 3.24 -12.64 -7.79
N SER A 128 3.07 -12.98 -6.52
CA SER A 128 2.62 -12.04 -5.51
C SER A 128 3.32 -12.28 -4.19
N ALA A 129 3.60 -11.21 -3.45
CA ALA A 129 4.17 -11.29 -2.12
C ALA A 129 3.64 -10.14 -1.24
N PRO A 130 3.37 -10.41 0.05
CA PRO A 130 2.79 -9.41 0.96
C PRO A 130 3.71 -8.21 1.16
N ILE A 131 3.12 -7.04 1.44
CA ILE A 131 3.84 -5.83 1.85
C ILE A 131 3.45 -5.50 3.29
N THR A 132 4.43 -5.11 4.09
CA THR A 132 4.21 -4.66 5.46
C THR A 132 4.81 -3.27 5.67
N LEU A 133 3.96 -2.31 6.02
CA LEU A 133 4.38 -1.03 6.56
C LEU A 133 4.16 -1.10 8.07
N GLU A 134 5.23 -1.07 8.86
CA GLU A 134 5.11 -1.04 10.31
C GLU A 134 4.59 0.33 10.80
N GLU A 135 4.49 0.51 12.12
CA GLU A 135 3.94 1.72 12.72
C GLU A 135 4.75 2.98 12.37
N ASN A 136 4.05 4.10 12.21
CA ASN A 136 4.63 5.43 12.00
C ASN A 136 5.53 5.56 10.76
N VAL A 137 5.32 4.72 9.74
CA VAL A 137 6.03 4.83 8.46
C VAL A 137 5.50 6.02 7.65
N TRP A 138 6.40 6.80 7.06
CA TRP A 138 6.05 7.83 6.07
C TRP A 138 6.63 7.49 4.70
N ILE A 139 5.75 7.37 3.69
CA ILE A 139 6.14 7.14 2.30
C ILE A 139 5.99 8.44 1.50
N GLY A 140 7.09 8.94 0.94
CA GLY A 140 7.12 10.12 0.09
C GLY A 140 6.48 9.93 -1.27
N ALA A 141 6.09 11.04 -1.91
CA ALA A 141 5.27 11.04 -3.12
C ALA A 141 5.91 10.26 -4.28
N ASN A 142 5.09 9.64 -5.13
CA ASN A 142 5.53 8.85 -6.30
C ASN A 142 6.53 7.72 -5.98
N THR A 143 6.49 7.18 -4.77
CA THR A 143 7.29 6.00 -4.39
C THR A 143 6.61 4.72 -4.87
N THR A 144 7.39 3.74 -5.30
CA THR A 144 6.93 2.36 -5.53
C THR A 144 7.53 1.42 -4.49
N VAL A 145 6.71 0.60 -3.85
CA VAL A 145 7.13 -0.48 -2.95
C VAL A 145 6.79 -1.82 -3.60
N CYS A 146 7.81 -2.66 -3.80
CA CYS A 146 7.65 -3.97 -4.43
C CYS A 146 7.13 -5.03 -3.43
N GLY A 147 6.44 -6.04 -3.95
CA GLY A 147 5.93 -7.16 -3.17
C GLY A 147 7.04 -7.89 -2.40
N GLY A 148 6.72 -8.28 -1.16
CA GLY A 148 7.66 -8.94 -0.26
C GLY A 148 8.43 -8.00 0.66
N VAL A 149 8.30 -6.69 0.50
CA VAL A 149 9.02 -5.69 1.31
C VAL A 149 8.32 -5.41 2.63
N THR A 150 9.12 -5.37 3.70
CA THR A 150 8.78 -4.78 5.00
C THR A 150 9.50 -3.44 5.19
N ILE A 151 8.75 -2.38 5.52
CA ILE A 151 9.32 -1.09 5.92
C ILE A 151 9.17 -0.95 7.43
N GLY A 152 10.30 -0.93 8.12
CA GLY A 152 10.38 -0.94 9.58
C GLY A 152 9.86 0.35 10.22
N ALA A 153 9.41 0.23 11.47
CA ALA A 153 8.69 1.27 12.18
C ALA A 153 9.43 2.62 12.24
N GLY A 154 8.68 3.71 12.11
CA GLY A 154 9.19 5.09 12.17
C GLY A 154 10.07 5.49 11.00
N SER A 155 10.22 4.66 9.96
CA SER A 155 11.06 4.98 8.81
C SER A 155 10.40 5.95 7.84
N VAL A 156 11.23 6.74 7.17
CA VAL A 156 10.81 7.68 6.13
C VAL A 156 11.41 7.26 4.79
N ILE A 157 10.54 7.11 3.79
CA ILE A 157 10.94 6.85 2.41
C ILE A 157 10.84 8.15 1.62
N GLY A 158 11.96 8.59 1.02
CA GLY A 158 11.99 9.79 0.19
C GLY A 158 11.13 9.65 -1.07
N ALA A 159 10.64 10.78 -1.59
CA ALA A 159 9.84 10.82 -2.81
C ALA A 159 10.57 10.22 -4.02
N GLY A 160 9.83 9.58 -4.93
CA GLY A 160 10.34 8.98 -6.16
C GLY A 160 11.15 7.70 -5.96
N SER A 161 11.11 7.10 -4.77
CA SER A 161 11.92 5.92 -4.46
C SER A 161 11.35 4.64 -5.07
N VAL A 162 12.22 3.67 -5.36
CA VAL A 162 11.82 2.30 -5.74
C VAL A 162 12.34 1.32 -4.69
N VAL A 163 11.48 0.93 -3.77
CA VAL A 163 11.79 0.08 -2.62
C VAL A 163 11.67 -1.38 -3.04
N THR A 164 12.83 -2.03 -3.18
CA THR A 164 12.95 -3.43 -3.66
C THR A 164 13.37 -4.41 -2.57
N HIS A 165 13.74 -3.91 -1.40
CA HIS A 165 14.24 -4.68 -0.26
C HIS A 165 13.73 -4.05 1.02
N ASP A 166 13.73 -4.83 2.10
CA ASP A 166 13.33 -4.37 3.43
C ASP A 166 14.12 -3.13 3.87
N ILE A 167 13.42 -2.24 4.57
CA ILE A 167 13.99 -1.03 5.16
C ILE A 167 13.99 -1.20 6.68
N PRO A 168 15.14 -1.06 7.37
CA PRO A 168 15.19 -1.17 8.82
C PRO A 168 14.45 -0.01 9.49
N ALA A 169 13.99 -0.22 10.73
CA ALA A 169 13.28 0.80 11.51
C ALA A 169 14.11 2.07 11.78
N GLY A 170 13.42 3.21 11.90
CA GLY A 170 14.00 4.48 12.36
C GLY A 170 15.01 5.12 11.41
N VAL A 171 14.92 4.86 10.11
CA VAL A 171 15.84 5.42 9.11
C VAL A 171 15.15 6.30 8.08
N ILE A 172 15.94 7.16 7.44
CA ILE A 172 15.59 7.81 6.18
C ILE A 172 16.23 6.99 5.06
N ALA A 173 15.42 6.53 4.11
CA ALA A 173 15.87 5.82 2.92
C ALA A 173 15.30 6.50 1.66
N ALA A 174 16.06 6.53 0.57
CA ALA A 174 15.52 7.01 -0.71
C ALA A 174 16.31 6.46 -1.91
N GLY A 175 15.79 6.69 -3.12
CA GLY A 175 16.50 6.49 -4.38
C GLY A 175 15.97 5.35 -5.24
N VAL A 176 16.66 5.10 -6.36
CA VAL A 176 16.32 4.06 -7.34
C VAL A 176 17.58 3.24 -7.68
N PRO A 177 17.76 2.04 -7.09
CA PRO A 177 16.94 1.45 -6.03
C PRO A 177 17.06 2.21 -4.70
N CYS A 178 16.03 2.11 -3.86
CA CYS A 178 16.00 2.74 -2.54
C CYS A 178 17.11 2.20 -1.64
N ARG A 179 17.84 3.09 -0.96
CA ARG A 179 18.89 2.73 0.00
C ARG A 179 18.76 3.57 1.26
N VAL A 180 19.15 2.99 2.39
CA VAL A 180 19.28 3.71 3.66
C VAL A 180 20.29 4.84 3.48
N ILE A 181 19.90 6.06 3.83
CA ILE A 181 20.75 7.25 3.81
C ILE A 181 21.36 7.46 5.18
N ARG A 182 20.53 7.51 6.23
CA ARG A 182 20.96 7.71 7.62
C ARG A 182 19.84 7.35 8.61
N PRO A 183 20.15 7.13 9.90
CA PRO A 183 19.14 7.09 10.96
C PRO A 183 18.45 8.44 11.17
N ILE A 184 17.22 8.38 11.68
CA ILE A 184 16.46 9.52 12.22
C ILE A 184 16.97 9.77 13.65
N THR A 185 17.16 11.04 14.00
CA THR A 185 17.75 11.46 15.29
C THR A 185 17.03 12.66 15.86
N GLU A 186 17.39 13.06 17.09
CA GLU A 186 16.88 14.29 17.73
C GLU A 186 17.06 15.56 16.89
N LYS A 187 18.05 15.59 15.99
CA LYS A 187 18.28 16.72 15.08
C LYS A 187 17.16 16.90 14.04
N ASP A 188 16.33 15.88 13.85
CA ASP A 188 15.20 15.90 12.91
C ASP A 188 13.92 16.47 13.54
N LYS A 189 13.93 16.78 14.84
CA LYS A 189 12.79 17.43 15.51
C LYS A 189 12.65 18.88 15.05
N ILE A 190 11.46 19.23 14.59
CA ILE A 190 11.06 20.63 14.42
C ILE A 190 10.86 21.19 15.82
N ARG A 191 11.56 22.27 16.16
CA ARG A 191 11.46 22.87 17.50
C ARG A 191 10.13 23.62 17.62
N PRO A 192 9.48 23.64 18.80
CA PRO A 192 8.20 24.32 18.96
C PRO A 192 8.20 25.78 18.50
N GLU A 193 9.30 26.50 18.71
CA GLU A 193 9.46 27.90 18.27
C GLU A 193 9.54 28.07 16.74
N ASP A 194 9.81 27.00 16.00
CA ASP A 194 9.88 27.01 14.53
C ASP A 194 8.50 26.70 13.89
N ILE A 195 7.47 26.39 14.69
CA ILE A 195 6.11 26.09 14.21
C ILE A 195 5.32 27.41 14.09
N LEU A 196 4.97 27.78 12.86
CA LEU A 196 4.40 29.10 12.54
C LEU A 196 2.86 29.16 12.65
N PHE A 197 2.18 28.02 12.65
CA PHE A 197 0.72 27.89 12.71
C PHE A 197 0.31 26.55 13.32
#